data_AF-B7HK42-F1
#
_entry.id   AF-B7HK42-F1
#
_cell.length_a   1.000
_cell.length_b   1.000
_cell.length_c   1.000
_cell.angle_alpha   90.00
_cell.angle_beta   90.00
_cell.angle_gamma   90.00
#
_symmetry.space_group_name_H-M   'P 1'
#
loop_
_entity.id
_entity.type
_entity.pdbx_description
1 polymer ?
#
loop_
_entity_poly.entity_id
_entity_poly.type
_entity_poly.pdbx_seq_one_letter_code
_entity_poly.pdbx_strand_id
1 'polypeptide(L)' 'MLIGILMFPIYFYMTPSFLLAIILSFFAQIPLLIDGFTQKWKWRSSSNLLRITTGVLSGNGMGLFISSSVIWILS' A
#
# COMPACT_ATOMS: atom_id res chain seq x y z
N MET A 1 1.17 -8.51 -6.64
CA MET A 1 2.26 -7.78 -7.34
C MET A 1 2.39 -6.41 -6.71
N LEU A 2 3.59 -5.94 -6.40
CA LEU A 2 3.83 -4.63 -5.77
C LEU A 2 3.82 -3.46 -6.77
N ILE A 3 3.14 -3.60 -7.91
CA ILE A 3 3.21 -2.63 -9.00
C ILE A 3 2.65 -1.24 -8.61
N GLY A 4 1.80 -1.18 -7.58
CA GLY A 4 1.33 0.09 -7.01
C GLY A 4 2.45 0.96 -6.42
N ILE A 5 3.62 0.40 -6.10
CA ILE A 5 4.76 1.17 -5.59
C ILE A 5 5.30 2.16 -6.63
N LEU A 6 5.02 1.94 -7.91
CA LEU A 6 5.43 2.85 -8.98
C LEU A 6 4.76 4.24 -8.87
N MET A 7 3.71 4.38 -8.05
CA MET A 7 3.11 5.68 -7.72
C MET A 7 3.94 6.50 -6.72
N PHE A 8 4.97 5.91 -6.11
CA PHE A 8 5.86 6.57 -5.15
C PHE A 8 6.37 7.96 -5.58
N PRO A 9 6.90 8.17 -6.81
CA PRO A 9 7.39 9.48 -7.22
C PRO A 9 6.30 10.56 -7.21
N ILE A 10 5.04 10.20 -7.49
CA ILE A 10 3.92 11.14 -7.55
C ILE A 10 3.60 11.69 -6.15
N TYR A 11 3.76 10.88 -5.11
CA TYR A 11 3.43 11.30 -3.74
C TYR A 11 4.34 12.40 -3.19
N PHE A 12 5.54 12.59 -3.74
CA PHE A 12 6.37 13.74 -3.40
C PHE A 12 5.72 15.09 -3.75
N TYR A 13 4.77 15.10 -4.69
CA TYR A 13 4.08 16.32 -5.12
C TYR A 13 2.71 16.53 -4.46
N MET A 14 2.16 15.53 -3.74
CA MET A 14 0.83 15.60 -3.14
C MET A 14 0.83 16.06 -1.67
N THR A 15 1.99 16.04 -1.01
CA THR A 15 2.27 16.49 0.37
C THR A 15 1.07 16.46 1.35
N PRO A 16 0.43 15.29 1.58
CA PRO A 16 -0.56 15.15 2.64
C PRO A 16 0.10 15.35 4.02
N SER A 17 -0.68 15.67 5.05
CA SER A 17 -0.15 15.72 6.40
C SER A 17 0.46 14.37 6.79
N PHE A 18 1.60 14.39 7.48
CA PHE A 18 2.33 13.17 7.80
C PHE A 18 1.46 12.13 8.53
N LEU A 19 0.68 12.57 9.53
CA LEU A 19 -0.25 11.69 10.25
C LEU A 19 -1.29 11.03 9.33
N LEU A 20 -1.89 11.80 8.42
CA LEU A 20 -2.86 11.26 7.46
C LEU A 20 -2.19 10.25 6.52
N ALA A 21 -0.99 10.55 6.04
CA ALA A 21 -0.24 9.66 5.17
C ALA A 21 0.07 8.32 5.83
N ILE A 22 0.49 8.34 7.10
CA ILE A 22 0.72 7.13 7.89
C ILE A 22 -0.57 6.31 7.99
N ILE A 23 -1.68 6.93 8.39
CA ILE A 23 -2.97 6.23 8.51
C ILE A 23 -3.34 5.56 7.19
N LEU A 24 -3.38 6.31 6.09
CA LEU A 24 -3.75 5.77 4.77
C LEU A 24 -2.82 4.63 4.33
N SER A 25 -1.51 4.77 4.58
CA SER A 25 -0.51 3.78 4.21
C SER A 25 -0.71 2.43 4.91
N PHE A 26 -1.02 2.46 6.21
CA PHE A 26 -1.30 1.25 6.99
C PHE A 26 -2.65 0.62 6.61
N PHE A 27 -3.69 1.43 6.42
CA PHE A 27 -5.00 0.94 5.98
C PHE A 27 -4.93 0.25 4.62
N ALA A 28 -4.11 0.78 3.70
CA ALA A 28 -3.89 0.18 2.38
C ALA A 28 -3.26 -1.23 2.43
N GLN A 29 -2.64 -1.64 3.55
CA GLN A 29 -2.09 -2.99 3.72
C GLN A 29 -3.16 -4.03 4.08
N ILE A 30 -4.28 -3.60 4.67
CA ILE A 30 -5.31 -4.49 5.22
C ILE A 30 -5.82 -5.49 4.15
N PRO A 31 -6.18 -5.07 2.93
CA PRO A 31 -6.72 -6.00 1.94
C PRO A 31 -5.71 -7.06 1.48
N LEU A 32 -4.42 -6.71 1.40
CA LEU A 32 -3.37 -7.68 1.08
C LEU A 32 -3.17 -8.69 2.22
N LEU A 33 -3.22 -8.24 3.49
CA LEU A 33 -3.13 -9.13 4.64
C LEU A 33 -4.31 -10.10 4.69
N ILE A 34 -5.54 -9.59 4.54
CA ILE A 34 -6.74 -10.44 4.47
C ILE A 34 -6.63 -11.41 3.30
N ASP A 35 -6.17 -10.96 2.14
CA ASP A 35 -5.94 -11.81 0.97
C ASP A 35 -4.96 -12.95 1.28
N GLY A 36 -3.83 -12.63 1.91
CA GLY A 36 -2.83 -13.62 2.32
C GLY A 36 -3.35 -14.63 3.35
N PHE A 37 -4.05 -14.17 4.40
CA PHE A 37 -4.59 -15.05 5.44
C PHE A 37 -5.71 -15.96 4.91
N THR A 38 -6.61 -15.44 4.10
CA THR A 38 -7.69 -16.22 3.49
C THR A 38 -7.16 -17.29 2.53
N GLN A 39 -6.06 -17.02 1.80
CA GLN A 39 -5.38 -18.02 0.98
C GLN A 39 -4.64 -19.06 1.85
N LYS A 40 -3.93 -18.62 2.89
CA LYS A 40 -3.19 -19.51 3.81
C LYS A 40 -4.11 -20.52 4.48
N TRP A 41 -5.29 -20.10 4.91
CA TRP A 41 -6.30 -20.98 5.53
C TRP A 41 -7.17 -21.75 4.53
N LYS A 42 -6.86 -21.65 3.22
CA LYS A 42 -7.62 -22.31 2.14
C LYS A 42 -9.10 -21.96 2.12
N TRP A 43 -9.50 -20.80 2.63
CA TRP A 43 -10.88 -20.32 2.58
C TRP A 43 -11.31 -19.98 1.15
N ARG A 44 -10.33 -19.71 0.27
CA ARG A 44 -10.53 -19.56 -1.16
C ARG A 44 -9.24 -19.87 -1.93
N SER A 45 -9.39 -20.13 -3.23
CA SER A 45 -8.27 -20.19 -4.16
C SER A 45 -7.73 -18.79 -4.47
N SER A 46 -6.43 -18.72 -4.81
CA SER A 46 -5.80 -17.48 -5.27
C SER A 46 -6.25 -17.17 -6.69
N SER A 47 -6.72 -15.96 -6.96
CA SER A 47 -7.02 -15.48 -8.31
C SER A 47 -6.07 -14.34 -8.68
N ASN A 48 -5.67 -14.30 -9.96
CA ASN A 48 -4.74 -13.28 -10.45
C ASN A 48 -5.30 -11.87 -10.28
N LEU A 49 -6.60 -11.69 -10.50
CA LEU A 49 -7.28 -10.41 -10.33
C LEU A 49 -7.13 -9.90 -8.89
N LEU A 50 -7.46 -10.73 -7.89
CA LEU A 50 -7.41 -10.31 -6.48
C LEU A 50 -5.97 -10.06 -6.01
N ARG A 51 -5.01 -10.85 -6.49
CA ARG A 51 -3.57 -10.65 -6.22
C ARG A 51 -3.02 -9.35 -6.81
N ILE A 52 -3.55 -8.93 -7.96
CA ILE A 52 -3.19 -7.66 -8.59
C ILE A 52 -3.83 -6.51 -7.82
N THR A 53 -5.14 -6.53 -7.56
CA THR A 53 -5.84 -5.42 -6.89
C THR A 53 -5.31 -5.17 -5.48
N THR A 54 -5.16 -6.21 -4.67
CA THR A 54 -4.62 -6.09 -3.30
C THR A 54 -3.15 -5.68 -3.30
N GLY A 55 -2.36 -6.16 -4.26
CA GLY A 55 -0.98 -5.75 -4.43
C GLY A 55 -0.79 -4.31 -4.91
N VAL A 56 -1.67 -3.82 -5.79
CA VAL A 56 -1.71 -2.41 -6.22
C VAL A 56 -2.03 -1.52 -5.02
N LEU A 57 -3.07 -1.86 -4.25
CA LEU A 57 -3.45 -1.06 -3.08
C LEU A 57 -2.33 -1.01 -2.04
N SER A 58 -1.76 -2.16 -1.68
CA SER A 58 -0.64 -2.25 -0.74
C SER A 58 0.58 -1.47 -1.24
N GLY A 59 0.92 -1.59 -2.53
CA GLY A 59 2.02 -0.86 -3.14
C GLY A 59 1.85 0.66 -3.11
N ASN A 60 0.62 1.16 -3.34
CA ASN A 60 0.31 2.59 -3.18
C ASN A 60 0.53 3.05 -1.73
N GLY A 61 0.06 2.27 -0.75
CA GLY A 61 0.31 2.54 0.67
C GLY A 61 1.79 2.59 1.02
N MET A 62 2.60 1.68 0.46
CA MET A 62 4.06 1.70 0.65
C MET A 62 4.69 2.95 0.05
N GLY A 63 4.32 3.33 -1.19
CA GLY A 63 4.82 4.55 -1.82
C GLY A 63 4.46 5.81 -1.03
N LEU A 64 3.22 5.90 -0.54
CA LEU A 64 2.78 7.02 0.29
C LEU A 64 3.56 7.09 1.61
N PHE A 65 3.80 5.95 2.26
CA PHE A 65 4.56 5.86 3.50
C PHE A 65 6.00 6.33 3.32
N ILE A 66 6.69 5.81 2.30
CA ILE A 66 8.10 6.12 2.03
C ILE A 66 8.25 7.61 1.73
N SER A 67 7.46 8.14 0.80
CA SER A 67 7.57 9.55 0.37
C SER A 67 7.28 10.51 1.52
N SER A 68 6.23 10.25 2.29
CA SER A 68 5.85 11.10 3.42
C SER A 68 6.87 11.04 4.56
N SER A 69 7.47 9.87 4.80
CA SER A 69 8.55 9.72 5.78
C SER A 69 9.81 10.46 5.35
N VAL A 70 10.18 10.37 4.07
CA VAL A 70 11.33 11.12 3.52
C VAL A 70 11.10 12.62 3.67
N ILE A 71 9.92 13.12 3.29
CA ILE A 71 9.57 14.55 3.42
C ILE A 71 9.66 14.99 4.88
N TRP A 72 9.06 14.23 5.80
CA TRP A 72 9.04 14.57 7.24
C TRP A 72 10.43 14.56 7.89
N ILE A 73 11.32 13.66 7.47
CA ILE A 73 12.71 13.61 7.97
C ILE A 73 13.54 14.81 7.46
N LEU A 74 13.25 15.29 6.25
CA LEU A 74 14.01 16.36 5.60
C LEU A 74 13.44 17.78 5.86
N SER A 75 12.25 17.87 6.46
CA SER A 75 11.58 19.12 6.84
C SER A 75 11.96 19.57 8.25
#